data_AF-A0A842QED8-F1
#
_entry.id   AF-A0A842QED8-F1
#
_cell.length_a   1.000
_cell.length_b   1.000
_cell.length_c   1.000
_cell.angle_alpha   90.00
_cell.angle_beta   90.00
_cell.angle_gamma   90.00
#
_symmetry.space_group_name_H-M   'P 1'
#
loop_
_entity.id
_entity.type
_entity.pdbx_description
1 polymer ?
#
loop_
_entity_poly.entity_id
_entity_poly.type
_entity_poly.pdbx_seq_one_letter_code
_entity_poly.pdbx_strand_id
1 'polypeptide(L)'
;MSQESFPRTKPAKLTTVRELTPDTDDRVRIMGIVIESESGMALIQDIYDDVDQAERIKAIVEGKLEEQGRYLLIGDVREKVTDDGNELRLIASITRKIDDLDIKEYKEALELGEKVTRELSQ
;
A
#
# COMPACT_ATOMS: atom_id res chain seq x y z
N MET A 1 3.96 -14.45 36.23
CA MET A 1 3.61 -14.61 34.80
C MET A 1 3.07 -13.26 34.33
N SER A 2 3.81 -12.54 33.50
CA SER A 2 3.35 -11.28 32.90
C SER A 2 2.35 -11.59 31.80
N GLN A 3 1.15 -11.02 31.88
CA GLN A 3 0.18 -11.07 30.77
C GLN A 3 0.79 -10.31 29.58
N GLU A 4 1.09 -11.03 28.50
CA GLU A 4 1.40 -10.39 27.22
C GLU A 4 0.11 -9.75 26.69
N SER A 5 0.12 -8.42 26.61
CA SER A 5 -0.93 -7.64 25.97
C SER A 5 -0.58 -7.51 24.49
N PHE A 6 -1.46 -8.01 23.62
CA PHE A 6 -1.38 -7.80 22.18
C PHE A 6 -2.40 -6.71 21.79
N PRO A 7 -2.01 -5.42 21.80
CA PRO A 7 -2.93 -4.36 21.41
C PRO A 7 -3.39 -4.60 19.97
N ARG A 8 -4.72 -4.53 19.75
CA ARG A 8 -5.29 -4.66 18.41
C ARG A 8 -4.78 -3.50 17.55
N THR A 9 -3.95 -3.81 16.56
CA THR A 9 -3.58 -2.84 15.54
C THR A 9 -4.82 -2.49 14.72
N LYS A 10 -5.01 -1.20 14.40
CA LYS A 10 -6.10 -0.80 13.51
C LYS A 10 -5.96 -1.52 12.16
N PRO A 11 -7.06 -1.91 11.52
CA PRO A 11 -7.03 -2.48 10.17
C PRO A 11 -6.36 -1.51 9.20
N ALA A 12 -5.49 -2.03 8.34
CA ALA A 12 -4.87 -1.21 7.32
C ALA A 12 -5.86 -0.87 6.21
N LYS A 13 -6.12 0.42 6.01
CA LYS A 13 -7.02 0.91 4.97
C LYS A 13 -6.40 0.62 3.61
N LEU A 14 -7.17 0.04 2.69
CA LEU A 14 -6.78 -0.04 1.29
C LEU A 14 -6.83 1.37 0.72
N THR A 15 -5.71 1.82 0.17
CA THR A 15 -5.51 3.20 -0.28
C THR A 15 -4.67 3.22 -1.54
N THR A 16 -4.95 4.18 -2.42
CA THR A 16 -4.13 4.41 -3.63
C THR A 16 -2.98 5.36 -3.32
N VAL A 17 -1.93 5.37 -4.14
CA VAL A 17 -0.78 6.25 -3.96
C VAL A 17 -1.20 7.74 -4.05
N ARG A 18 -2.17 8.07 -4.90
CA ARG A 18 -2.73 9.43 -5.06
C ARG A 18 -3.41 9.98 -3.79
N GLU A 19 -3.98 9.09 -2.99
CA GLU A 19 -4.70 9.45 -1.77
C GLU A 19 -3.76 9.67 -0.58
N LEU A 20 -2.46 9.38 -0.74
CA LEU A 20 -1.48 9.52 0.33
C LEU A 20 -1.16 10.98 0.58
N THR A 21 -1.18 11.36 1.86
CA THR A 21 -0.76 12.68 2.33
C THR A 21 0.27 12.52 3.46
N PRO A 22 1.04 13.58 3.80
CA PRO A 22 1.92 13.58 4.97
C PRO A 22 1.20 13.25 6.28
N ASP A 23 -0.08 13.63 6.39
CA ASP A 23 -0.93 13.41 7.57
C ASP A 23 -1.62 12.03 7.59
N THR A 24 -1.16 11.09 6.77
CA THR A 24 -1.68 9.72 6.76
C THR A 24 -1.20 8.98 8.02
N ASP A 25 -1.88 9.20 9.14
CA ASP A 25 -1.53 8.69 10.47
C ASP A 25 -1.78 7.17 10.65
N ASP A 26 -2.62 6.58 9.79
CA ASP A 26 -3.01 5.18 9.92
C ASP A 26 -2.23 4.29 8.94
N ARG A 27 -1.96 3.05 9.39
CA ARG A 27 -1.32 2.01 8.58
C ARG A 27 -2.11 1.81 7.28
N VAL A 28 -1.43 1.88 6.14
CA VAL A 28 -2.04 1.75 4.82
C VAL A 28 -1.72 0.41 4.19
N ARG A 29 -2.55 0.04 3.22
CA ARG A 29 -2.39 -1.12 2.36
C ARG A 29 -2.45 -0.65 0.92
N ILE A 30 -1.37 -0.87 0.19
CA ILE A 30 -1.20 -0.46 -1.20
C ILE A 30 -0.97 -1.72 -2.03
N MET A 31 -1.54 -1.77 -3.22
CA MET A 31 -1.21 -2.79 -4.22
C MET A 31 -0.53 -2.11 -5.39
N GLY A 32 0.57 -2.70 -5.83
CA GLY A 32 1.32 -2.10 -6.92
C GLY A 32 2.26 -3.07 -7.62
N ILE A 33 2.76 -2.59 -8.74
CA ILE A 33 3.74 -3.26 -9.58
C ILE A 33 5.12 -2.70 -9.23
N VAL A 34 6.10 -3.57 -9.03
CA VAL A 34 7.49 -3.15 -8.78
C VAL A 34 8.09 -2.68 -10.10
N ILE A 35 8.48 -1.41 -10.18
CA ILE A 35 9.13 -0.84 -11.36
C ILE A 35 10.64 -0.99 -11.26
N GLU A 36 11.19 -0.72 -10.09
CA GLU A 36 12.62 -0.85 -9.77
C GLU A 36 12.76 -1.42 -8.36
N SER A 37 13.76 -2.28 -8.14
CA SER A 37 14.06 -2.75 -6.79
C SER A 37 15.56 -2.92 -6.53
N GLU A 38 15.97 -2.42 -5.38
CA GLU A 38 17.28 -2.65 -4.78
C GLU A 38 17.11 -3.27 -3.39
N SER A 39 18.22 -3.66 -2.75
CA SER A 39 18.14 -4.24 -1.41
C SER A 39 17.67 -3.18 -0.41
N GLY A 40 16.52 -3.41 0.22
CA GLY A 40 15.91 -2.52 1.20
C GLY A 40 14.95 -1.48 0.63
N MET A 41 14.83 -1.35 -0.69
CA MET A 41 13.97 -0.35 -1.32
C MET A 41 13.38 -0.83 -2.65
N ALA A 42 12.14 -0.43 -2.92
CA ALA A 42 11.48 -0.65 -4.20
C ALA A 42 10.70 0.60 -4.62
N LEU A 43 10.66 0.88 -5.92
CA LEU A 43 9.75 1.84 -6.52
C LEU A 43 8.49 1.09 -6.96
N ILE A 44 7.36 1.45 -6.37
CA ILE A 44 6.08 0.80 -6.58
C ILE A 44 5.17 1.74 -7.36
N GLN A 45 4.62 1.25 -8.47
CA GLN A 45 3.56 1.93 -9.22
C GLN A 45 2.21 1.38 -8.81
N ASP A 46 1.24 2.24 -8.57
CA ASP A 46 -0.12 1.82 -8.20
C ASP A 46 -0.77 0.97 -9.30
N ILE A 47 -1.44 -0.12 -8.92
CA ILE A 47 -2.16 -1.00 -9.83
C ILE A 47 -3.59 -0.53 -10.16
N TYR A 48 -4.11 0.40 -9.36
CA TYR A 48 -5.45 0.95 -9.54
C TYR A 48 -5.52 2.07 -10.55
N ASP A 49 -4.43 2.79 -10.73
CA ASP A 49 -4.31 3.88 -11.69
C ASP A 49 -4.14 3.37 -13.13
N ASP A 50 -4.56 4.19 -14.09
CA ASP A 50 -4.24 3.97 -15.50
C ASP A 50 -2.72 4.01 -15.70
N VAL A 51 -2.19 3.11 -16.54
CA VAL A 51 -0.74 2.92 -16.77
C VAL A 51 -0.02 4.23 -17.09
N ASP A 52 -0.66 5.11 -17.87
CA ASP A 52 -0.09 6.38 -18.33
C ASP A 52 -0.09 7.49 -17.27
N GLN A 53 -0.83 7.31 -16.17
CA GLN A 53 -0.96 8.30 -15.10
C GLN A 53 -0.66 7.71 -13.71
N ALA A 54 -0.14 6.49 -13.65
CA ALA A 54 -0.01 5.80 -12.38
C ALA A 54 1.02 6.46 -11.48
N GLU A 55 0.54 6.88 -10.31
CA GLU A 55 1.40 7.45 -9.29
C GLU A 55 2.34 6.37 -8.72
N ARG A 56 3.48 6.84 -8.22
CA ARG A 56 4.55 5.97 -7.74
C ARG A 56 4.96 6.35 -6.34
N ILE A 57 5.34 5.37 -5.55
CA ILE A 57 5.86 5.56 -4.20
C ILE A 57 7.10 4.71 -3.97
N LYS A 58 8.09 5.28 -3.28
CA LYS A 58 9.23 4.52 -2.76
C LYS A 58 8.79 3.78 -1.51
N ALA A 59 8.97 2.47 -1.51
CA ALA A 59 8.73 1.60 -0.38
C ALA A 59 10.06 1.09 0.19
N ILE A 60 10.27 1.29 1.49
CA ILE A 60 11.29 0.57 2.26
C ILE A 60 10.72 -0.82 2.54
N VAL A 61 11.46 -1.86 2.16
CA VAL A 61 10.99 -3.26 2.19
C VAL A 61 12.07 -4.15 2.79
N GLU A 62 11.68 -5.33 3.27
CA GLU A 62 12.64 -6.34 3.68
C GLU A 62 13.21 -7.06 2.44
N GLY A 63 14.53 -7.01 2.26
CA GLY A 63 15.21 -7.67 1.14
C GLY A 63 15.01 -6.94 -0.19
N LYS A 64 14.90 -7.71 -1.28
CA LYS A 64 14.72 -7.20 -2.65
C LYS A 64 13.46 -7.83 -3.25
N LEU A 65 12.64 -7.03 -3.91
CA LEU A 65 11.45 -7.50 -4.62
C LEU A 65 11.77 -7.83 -6.08
N GLU A 66 10.95 -8.70 -6.67
CA GLU A 66 11.03 -9.01 -8.09
C GLU A 66 10.41 -7.88 -8.92
N GLU A 67 11.19 -7.32 -9.84
CA GLU A 67 10.72 -6.32 -10.81
C GLU A 67 9.58 -6.89 -11.66
N GLN A 68 8.63 -6.04 -12.03
CA GLN A 68 7.37 -6.39 -12.71
C GLN A 68 6.42 -7.30 -11.90
N GLY A 69 6.83 -7.79 -10.73
CA GLY A 69 5.96 -8.52 -9.82
C GLY A 69 4.91 -7.60 -9.19
N ARG A 70 3.71 -8.15 -8.94
CA ARG A 70 2.63 -7.49 -8.23
C ARG A 70 2.68 -7.83 -6.75
N TYR A 71 2.62 -6.80 -5.91
CA TYR A 71 2.73 -6.94 -4.47
C TYR A 71 1.63 -6.17 -3.73
N LEU A 72 1.16 -6.77 -2.63
CA LEU A 72 0.43 -6.12 -1.56
C LEU A 72 1.45 -5.67 -0.50
N LEU A 73 1.53 -4.36 -0.27
CA LEU A 73 2.37 -3.76 0.76
C LEU A 73 1.51 -3.19 1.88
N ILE A 74 1.87 -3.48 3.12
CA ILE A 74 1.20 -2.93 4.31
C ILE A 74 2.24 -2.24 5.19
N GLY A 75 2.02 -0.97 5.51
CA GLY A 75 3.02 -0.17 6.19
C GLY A 75 2.53 1.20 6.61
N ASP A 76 3.46 1.98 7.15
CA ASP A 76 3.20 3.35 7.57
C ASP A 76 3.80 4.32 6.53
N VAL A 77 3.09 5.39 6.25
CA VAL A 77 3.56 6.43 5.33
C VAL A 77 4.36 7.45 6.14
N ARG A 78 5.54 7.80 5.65
CA ARG A 78 6.37 8.85 6.26
C ARG A 78 6.85 9.83 5.22
N GLU A 79 6.86 11.09 5.61
CA GLU A 79 7.49 12.14 4.83
C GLU A 79 8.99 12.17 5.09
N LYS A 80 9.79 12.26 4.03
CA LYS A 80 11.23 12.50 4.11
C LYS A 80 11.56 13.80 3.41
N VAL A 81 12.24 14.70 4.11
CA VAL A 81 12.82 15.91 3.52
C VAL A 81 14.03 15.49 2.68
N THR A 82 14.04 15.91 1.42
CA THR A 82 15.14 15.75 0.46
C THR A 82 15.55 17.11 -0.08
N ASP A 83 16.69 17.18 -0.78
CA ASP A 83 17.20 18.43 -1.34
C ASP A 83 16.24 19.04 -2.39
N ASP A 84 15.40 18.20 -3.01
CA ASP A 84 14.39 18.58 -4.01
C ASP A 84 12.99 18.80 -3.40
N GLY A 85 12.85 18.74 -2.08
CA GLY A 85 11.59 18.90 -1.36
C GLY A 85 11.19 17.67 -0.54
N ASN A 86 9.93 17.62 -0.14
CA ASN A 86 9.42 16.53 0.69
C ASN A 86 8.92 15.37 -0.19
N GLU A 87 9.33 14.15 0.14
CA GLU A 87 8.95 12.93 -0.56
C GLU A 87 8.24 11.97 0.42
N LEU A 88 7.05 11.48 0.04
CA LEU A 88 6.38 10.43 0.79
C LEU A 88 7.01 9.07 0.51
N ARG A 89 7.19 8.28 1.57
CA ARG A 89 7.72 6.91 1.51
C ARG A 89 6.87 5.98 2.32
N LEU A 90 6.65 4.78 1.80
CA LEU A 90 6.03 3.69 2.54
C LEU A 90 7.10 2.91 3.30
N ILE A 91 6.94 2.75 4.61
CA ILE A 91 7.74 1.81 5.40
C ILE A 91 6.95 0.51 5.49
N ALA A 92 7.20 -0.42 4.57
CA ALA A 92 6.46 -1.66 4.49
C ALA A 92 6.90 -2.62 5.60
N SER A 93 5.92 -3.05 6.39
CA SER A 93 6.06 -4.07 7.43
C SER A 93 5.66 -5.46 6.94
N ILE A 94 4.82 -5.51 5.90
CA ILE A 94 4.40 -6.75 5.24
C ILE A 94 4.47 -6.49 3.75
N THR A 95 5.09 -7.44 3.04
CA THR A 95 5.13 -7.46 1.58
C THR A 95 4.72 -8.85 1.12
N ARG A 96 3.68 -8.93 0.28
CA ARG A 96 3.15 -10.20 -0.21
C ARG A 96 2.96 -10.17 -1.71
N LYS A 97 3.55 -11.14 -2.41
CA LYS A 97 3.37 -11.31 -3.85
C LYS A 97 1.93 -11.75 -4.16
N ILE A 98 1.34 -11.14 -5.19
CA ILE A 98 -0.08 -11.29 -5.56
C ILE A 98 -0.26 -11.40 -7.09
N ASP A 99 0.70 -12.02 -7.78
CA ASP A 99 0.62 -12.21 -9.24
C ASP A 99 -0.61 -13.04 -9.65
N ASP A 100 -1.09 -13.93 -8.80
CA ASP A 100 -2.28 -14.74 -9.10
C ASP A 100 -3.60 -14.00 -8.81
N LEU A 101 -3.56 -12.75 -8.34
CA LEU A 101 -4.76 -11.97 -8.06
C LEU A 101 -5.38 -11.43 -9.35
N ASP A 102 -6.66 -11.73 -9.56
CA ASP A 102 -7.49 -11.05 -10.55
C ASP A 102 -7.88 -9.66 -10.01
N ILE A 103 -7.22 -8.63 -10.54
CA ILE A 103 -7.43 -7.25 -10.11
C ILE A 103 -8.82 -6.74 -10.47
N LYS A 104 -9.40 -7.24 -11.57
CA LYS A 104 -10.73 -6.83 -12.01
C LYS A 104 -11.78 -7.37 -11.04
N GLU A 105 -11.73 -8.67 -10.75
CA GLU A 105 -12.65 -9.29 -9.78
C GLU A 105 -12.49 -8.66 -8.39
N TYR A 106 -11.26 -8.36 -7.98
CA TYR A 106 -11.02 -7.69 -6.71
C TYR A 106 -11.63 -6.28 -6.65
N LYS A 107 -11.52 -5.48 -7.72
CA LYS A 107 -12.17 -4.16 -7.83
C LYS A 107 -13.70 -4.29 -7.70
N GLU A 108 -14.30 -5.22 -8.43
CA GLU A 108 -15.75 -5.48 -8.37
C GLU A 108 -16.20 -5.87 -6.94
N ALA A 109 -15.42 -6.70 -6.25
CA ALA A 109 -15.71 -7.09 -4.87
C ALA A 109 -15.63 -5.92 -3.87
N LEU A 110 -14.66 -5.01 -4.04
CA LEU A 110 -14.55 -3.80 -3.19
C LEU A 110 -15.75 -2.88 -3.40
N GLU A 111 -16.12 -2.61 -4.65
CA GLU A 111 -17.27 -1.76 -4.98
C GLU A 111 -18.57 -2.32 -4.39
N LEU A 112 -18.74 -3.65 -4.44
CA LEU A 112 -19.88 -4.32 -3.82
C LEU A 112 -19.87 -4.16 -2.30
N GLY A 113 -18.72 -4.34 -1.65
CA GLY A 113 -18.56 -4.16 -0.21
C GLY A 113 -18.86 -2.74 0.26
N GLU A 114 -18.45 -1.73 -0.49
CA GLU A 114 -18.80 -0.34 -0.22
C GLU A 114 -20.30 -0.09 -0.33
N LYS A 115 -20.96 -0.62 -1.37
CA LYS A 115 -22.41 -0.49 -1.54
C LYS A 115 -23.15 -1.07 -0.34
N VAL A 116 -22.80 -2.29 0.08
CA VAL A 116 -23.40 -2.93 1.26
C VAL A 116 -23.19 -2.10 2.53
N THR A 117 -21.99 -1.57 2.74
CA THR A 117 -21.68 -0.74 3.92
C THR A 117 -22.52 0.54 3.94
N ARG A 118 -22.74 1.18 2.78
CA ARG A 118 -23.57 2.39 2.66
C ARG A 118 -25.04 2.11 2.95
N GLU A 119 -25.58 0.97 2.51
CA GLU A 119 -26.96 0.57 2.78
C GLU A 119 -27.18 0.20 4.26
N LEU A 120 -26.20 -0.44 4.91
CA LEU A 120 -26.29 -0.82 6.33
C LEU A 120 -26.07 0.35 7.31
N SER A 121 -25.55 1.47 6.84
CA SER A 121 -25.30 2.67 7.65
C SER A 121 -26.45 3.69 7.60
N GLN A 122 -27.52 3.40 6.85
CA GLN A 122 -28.79 4.14 6.84
C GLN A 122 -29.76 3.58 7.87
#